data_AF-A0AAU7ZXS3-F1
#
_entry.id   AF-A0AAU7ZXS3-F1
#
_cell.length_a   1.000
_cell.length_b   1.000
_cell.length_c   1.000
_cell.angle_alpha   90.00
_cell.angle_beta   90.00
_cell.angle_gamma   90.00
#
_symmetry.space_group_name_H-M   'P 1'
#
loop_
_entity.id
_entity.type
_entity.pdbx_description
1 polymer ?
#
loop_
_entity_poly.entity_id
_entity_poly.type
_entity_poly.pdbx_seq_one_letter_code
_entity_poly.pdbx_strand_id
1 'polypeptide(L)'
;MRVTDLLLQAGGFSAIILDLGSVAPEFASRIPLATWFRYRAAAERSQASILLLTQHACAKSSAGLVLRLQPAIARHNEPTVFTGIEHCVEVVRERFAPTNVVPMRKQPQNDRSASWHSRTTWAGQR
;
A
#
# COMPACT_ATOMS: atom_id res chain seq x y z
N MET A 1 -8.17 -18.80 -0.32
CA MET A 1 -8.12 -17.81 0.77
C MET A 1 -9.52 -17.62 1.36
N ARG A 2 -10.03 -18.63 2.06
CA ARG A 2 -11.48 -18.74 2.41
C ARG A 2 -12.00 -17.59 3.27
N VAL A 3 -11.19 -17.09 4.21
CA VAL A 3 -11.61 -16.03 5.14
C VAL A 3 -11.87 -14.72 4.38
N THR A 4 -10.97 -14.32 3.46
CA THR A 4 -11.15 -13.11 2.66
C THR A 4 -12.39 -13.19 1.77
N ASP A 5 -12.66 -14.36 1.17
CA ASP A 5 -13.90 -14.61 0.42
C ASP A 5 -15.15 -14.38 1.29
N LEU A 6 -15.16 -14.89 2.53
CA LEU A 6 -16.28 -14.73 3.45
C LEU A 6 -16.49 -13.27 3.87
N LEU A 7 -15.41 -12.53 4.17
CA LEU A 7 -15.50 -11.11 4.52
C LEU A 7 -16.08 -10.28 3.37
N LEU A 8 -15.65 -10.56 2.14
CA LEU A 8 -16.16 -9.88 0.94
C LEU A 8 -17.63 -10.22 0.64
N GLN A 9 -18.04 -11.46 0.88
CA GLN A 9 -19.43 -11.90 0.68
C GLN A 9 -20.36 -11.36 1.77
N ALA A 10 -19.91 -11.31 3.02
CA ALA A 10 -20.68 -10.78 4.13
C ALA A 10 -20.96 -9.27 3.98
N GLY A 11 -20.02 -8.53 3.40
CA GLY A 11 -20.11 -7.07 3.29
C GLY A 11 -20.00 -6.38 4.65
N GLY A 12 -20.35 -5.08 4.70
CA GLY A 12 -20.32 -4.30 5.93
C GLY A 12 -18.94 -3.76 6.34
N PHE A 13 -17.89 -4.06 5.57
CA PHE A 13 -16.54 -3.53 5.79
C PHE A 13 -16.22 -2.45 4.73
N SER A 14 -15.73 -1.30 5.18
CA SER A 14 -15.21 -0.27 4.26
C SER A 14 -13.82 -0.61 3.73
N ALA A 15 -13.04 -1.38 4.49
CA ALA A 15 -11.70 -1.83 4.12
C ALA A 15 -11.40 -3.23 4.65
N ILE A 16 -10.69 -4.02 3.84
CA ILE A 16 -10.19 -5.35 4.19
C ILE A 16 -8.69 -5.36 3.89
N ILE A 17 -7.88 -5.63 4.91
CA ILE A 17 -6.42 -5.72 4.78
C ILE A 17 -6.04 -7.20 4.78
N LEU A 18 -5.37 -7.62 3.70
CA LEU A 18 -4.78 -8.94 3.60
C LEU A 18 -3.26 -8.81 3.76
N ASP A 19 -2.75 -9.23 4.92
CA ASP A 19 -1.33 -9.22 5.22
C ASP A 19 -0.66 -10.53 4.83
N LEU A 20 0.24 -10.45 3.85
CA LEU A 20 1.13 -11.50 3.39
C LEU A 20 2.60 -11.04 3.47
N GLY A 21 2.92 -10.02 4.28
CA GLY A 21 4.26 -9.44 4.39
C GLY A 21 5.31 -10.42 4.92
N SER A 22 4.90 -11.35 5.77
CA SER A 22 5.74 -12.45 6.28
C SER A 22 5.74 -13.70 5.39
N VAL A 23 4.94 -13.71 4.32
CA VAL A 23 4.85 -14.85 3.39
C VAL A 23 5.87 -14.68 2.29
N ALA A 24 6.66 -15.74 2.04
CA ALA A 24 7.69 -15.70 1.01
C ALA A 24 7.06 -15.46 -0.38
N PRO A 25 7.74 -14.72 -1.27
CA PRO A 25 7.18 -14.29 -2.56
C PRO A 25 6.70 -15.45 -3.44
N GLU A 26 7.33 -16.62 -3.34
CA GLU A 26 7.02 -17.81 -4.13
C GLU A 26 5.63 -18.36 -3.76
N PHE A 27 5.25 -18.26 -2.49
CA PHE A 27 3.93 -18.70 -2.02
C PHE A 27 2.85 -17.68 -2.35
N ALA A 28 3.11 -16.38 -2.14
CA ALA A 28 2.16 -15.32 -2.48
C ALA A 28 1.87 -15.31 -3.99
N SER A 29 2.87 -15.59 -4.83
CA SER A 29 2.73 -15.63 -6.29
C SER A 29 1.96 -16.85 -6.82
N ARG A 30 1.81 -17.91 -6.01
CA ARG A 30 1.01 -19.10 -6.36
C ARG A 30 -0.49 -18.86 -6.23
N ILE A 31 -0.92 -17.78 -5.60
CA ILE A 31 -2.34 -17.44 -5.51
C ILE A 31 -2.87 -17.22 -6.94
N PRO A 32 -3.87 -18.00 -7.39
CA PRO A 32 -4.35 -17.92 -8.76
C PRO A 32 -4.87 -16.52 -9.10
N LEU A 33 -4.55 -16.02 -10.30
CA LEU A 33 -5.00 -14.69 -10.73
C LEU A 33 -6.52 -14.51 -10.67
N ALA A 34 -7.28 -15.57 -10.94
CA ALA A 34 -8.73 -15.59 -10.80
C ALA A 34 -9.21 -15.19 -9.39
N THR A 35 -8.42 -15.50 -8.35
CA THR A 35 -8.70 -15.06 -6.97
C THR A 35 -8.68 -13.54 -6.87
N TRP A 36 -7.63 -12.90 -7.40
CA TRP A 36 -7.48 -11.44 -7.35
C TRP A 36 -8.56 -10.71 -8.16
N PHE A 37 -8.93 -11.23 -9.32
CA PHE A 37 -10.04 -10.68 -10.10
C PHE A 37 -11.37 -10.76 -9.37
N ARG A 38 -11.67 -11.91 -8.74
CA ARG A 38 -12.89 -12.06 -7.94
C ARG A 38 -12.89 -11.13 -6.74
N TYR A 39 -11.75 -10.95 -6.08
CA TYR A 39 -11.62 -10.06 -4.92
C TYR A 39 -11.86 -8.61 -5.31
N ARG A 40 -11.26 -8.14 -6.41
CA ARG A 40 -11.54 -6.81 -6.94
C ARG A 40 -13.03 -6.63 -7.24
N ALA A 41 -13.65 -7.56 -7.97
CA ALA A 41 -15.05 -7.45 -8.35
C ALA A 41 -16.00 -7.49 -7.13
N ALA A 42 -15.68 -8.28 -6.10
CA ALA A 42 -16.45 -8.33 -4.87
C ALA A 42 -16.30 -7.02 -4.06
N ALA A 43 -15.08 -6.49 -3.96
CA ALA A 43 -14.80 -5.22 -3.30
C ALA A 43 -15.51 -4.04 -3.98
N GLU A 44 -15.47 -3.98 -5.31
CA GLU A 44 -16.19 -2.99 -6.11
C GLU A 44 -17.70 -3.06 -5.83
N ARG A 45 -18.27 -4.26 -5.78
CA ARG A 45 -19.70 -4.47 -5.49
C ARG A 45 -20.07 -4.05 -4.08
N SER A 46 -19.24 -4.35 -3.09
CA SER A 46 -19.47 -4.02 -1.69
C SER A 46 -19.02 -2.61 -1.32
N GLN A 47 -18.50 -1.83 -2.28
CA GLN A 47 -17.90 -0.51 -2.05
C GLN A 47 -16.81 -0.55 -0.96
N ALA A 48 -16.07 -1.65 -0.89
CA ALA A 48 -14.97 -1.85 0.04
C ALA A 48 -13.63 -1.65 -0.67
N SER A 49 -12.62 -1.22 0.09
CA SER A 49 -11.22 -1.25 -0.35
C SER A 49 -10.55 -2.54 0.08
N ILE A 50 -9.84 -3.23 -0.82
CA ILE A 50 -8.94 -4.33 -0.43
C ILE A 50 -7.50 -3.81 -0.51
N LEU A 51 -6.81 -3.85 0.62
CA LEU A 51 -5.38 -3.57 0.70
C LEU A 51 -4.62 -4.89 0.84
N LEU A 52 -3.62 -5.08 -0.02
CA LEU A 52 -2.76 -6.26 -0.01
C LEU A 52 -1.35 -5.85 0.42
N LEU A 53 -0.88 -6.36 1.55
CA LEU A 53 0.50 -6.15 2.02
C LEU A 53 1.33 -7.37 1.64
N THR A 54 2.36 -7.18 0.82
CA THR A 54 3.17 -8.25 0.26
C THR A 54 4.60 -7.78 0.05
N GLN A 55 5.57 -8.68 0.11
CA GLN A 55 6.96 -8.38 -0.26
C GLN A 55 7.11 -8.02 -1.75
N HIS A 56 6.27 -8.60 -2.62
CA HIS A 56 6.26 -8.35 -4.06
C HIS A 56 4.83 -8.26 -4.59
N ALA A 57 4.59 -7.38 -5.57
CA ALA A 57 3.28 -7.19 -6.16
C ALA A 57 2.78 -8.45 -6.89
N CYS A 58 1.85 -9.21 -6.29
CA CYS A 58 1.34 -10.46 -6.85
C CYS A 58 -0.08 -10.37 -7.45
N ALA A 59 -0.84 -9.30 -7.15
CA ALA A 59 -2.21 -9.10 -7.65
C ALA A 59 -2.32 -8.68 -9.15
N LYS A 60 -1.18 -8.38 -9.79
CA LYS A 60 -1.09 -7.98 -11.22
C LYS A 60 -2.18 -6.99 -11.63
N SER A 61 -2.87 -7.20 -12.75
CA SER A 61 -3.86 -6.28 -13.31
C SER A 61 -5.12 -6.10 -12.44
N SER A 62 -5.33 -6.90 -11.41
CA SER A 62 -6.40 -6.73 -10.43
C SER A 62 -6.10 -5.59 -9.44
N ALA A 63 -4.83 -5.21 -9.23
CA ALA A 63 -4.49 -4.04 -8.42
C ALA A 63 -4.78 -2.74 -9.19
N GLY A 64 -5.59 -1.86 -8.58
CA GLY A 64 -5.86 -0.49 -9.06
C GLY A 64 -4.72 0.48 -8.77
N LEU A 65 -4.09 0.35 -7.60
CA LEU A 65 -2.90 1.10 -7.18
C LEU A 65 -1.84 0.11 -6.67
N VAL A 66 -0.58 0.34 -7.03
CA VAL A 66 0.58 -0.41 -6.53
C VAL A 66 1.56 0.57 -5.94
N LEU A 67 1.77 0.44 -4.64
CA LEU A 67 2.74 1.22 -3.88
C LEU A 67 3.95 0.35 -3.55
N ARG A 68 5.15 0.92 -3.65
CA ARG A 68 6.39 0.33 -3.15
C ARG A 68 6.87 1.16 -1.98
N LEU A 69 6.89 0.55 -0.80
CA LEU A 69 7.53 1.15 0.36
C LEU A 69 9.02 0.81 0.30
N GLN A 70 9.87 1.83 0.43
CA GLN A 70 11.30 1.66 0.56
C GLN A 70 11.65 1.25 2.00
N PRO A 71 12.79 0.58 2.22
CA PRO A 71 13.32 0.37 3.56
C PRO A 71 13.38 1.69 4.34
N ALA A 72 12.90 1.65 5.58
CA ALA A 72 12.89 2.79 6.46
C ALA A 72 14.32 3.21 6.82
N ILE A 73 14.60 4.51 6.77
CA ILE A 73 15.92 5.06 7.11
C ILE A 73 15.89 5.51 8.57
N ALA A 74 16.76 4.92 9.40
CA ALA A 74 16.90 5.33 10.78
C ALA A 74 17.48 6.75 10.87
N ARG A 75 16.84 7.59 11.66
CA ARG A 75 17.31 8.95 11.99
C ARG A 75 17.96 8.93 13.36
N HIS A 76 19.06 9.64 13.48
CA HIS A 76 19.80 9.79 14.72
C HIS A 76 20.05 11.28 14.99
N ASN A 77 19.93 11.71 16.25
CA ASN A 77 20.50 12.97 16.71
C ASN A 77 21.71 12.61 17.56
N GLU A 78 22.85 13.23 17.27
CA GLU A 78 24.14 12.78 17.82
C GLU A 78 24.49 11.34 17.35
N PRO A 79 25.70 10.81 17.57
CA PRO A 79 26.14 9.60 16.88
C PRO A 79 25.42 8.31 17.34
N THR A 80 24.69 8.32 18.45
CA THR A 80 24.18 7.09 19.08
C THR A 80 22.69 7.08 19.38
N VAL A 81 22.01 8.22 19.39
CA VAL A 81 20.61 8.28 19.81
C VAL A 81 19.71 8.18 18.59
N PHE A 82 19.03 7.05 18.44
CA PHE A 82 17.93 6.90 17.50
C PHE A 82 16.81 7.88 17.85
N THR A 83 16.42 8.71 16.89
CA THR A 83 15.43 9.78 17.08
C THR A 83 14.20 9.62 16.21
N GLY A 84 14.23 8.75 15.20
CA GLY A 84 13.07 8.53 14.34
C GLY A 84 13.35 7.69 13.11
N ILE A 85 12.38 7.66 12.21
CA ILE A 85 12.44 6.93 10.96
C ILE A 85 11.95 7.85 9.85
N GLU A 86 12.69 7.89 8.75
CA GLU A 86 12.20 8.42 7.48
C GLU A 86 11.65 7.27 6.63
N HIS A 87 10.42 7.47 6.15
CA HIS A 87 9.69 6.56 5.30
C HIS A 87 9.60 7.15 3.91
N CYS A 88 9.69 6.31 2.89
CA CYS A 88 9.48 6.70 1.50
C CYS A 88 8.58 5.67 0.82
N VAL A 89 7.58 6.15 0.12
CA VAL A 89 6.68 5.33 -0.71
C VAL A 89 6.68 5.86 -2.13
N GLU A 90 6.60 4.94 -3.09
CA GLU A 90 6.53 5.24 -4.52
C GLU A 90 5.30 4.58 -5.14
N VAL A 91 4.57 5.34 -5.96
CA VAL A 91 3.53 4.85 -6.86
C VAL A 91 4.19 4.19 -8.07
N VAL A 92 4.24 2.85 -8.03
CA VAL A 92 4.77 2.05 -9.14
C VAL A 92 3.78 1.99 -10.29
N ARG A 93 2.49 1.90 -9.96
CA ARG A 93 1.43 1.81 -10.96
C ARG A 93 0.11 2.31 -10.39
N GLU A 94 -0.57 3.13 -11.16
CA GLU A 94 -1.93 3.56 -10.92
C GLU A 94 -2.74 3.30 -12.19
N ARG A 95 -3.87 2.60 -12.06
CA ARG A 95 -4.72 2.21 -13.19
C ARG A 95 -5.77 3.27 -13.51
N PHE A 96 -6.24 3.99 -12.50
CA PHE A 96 -7.34 4.94 -12.61
C PHE A 96 -6.89 6.30 -12.10
N ALA A 97 -6.06 7.00 -12.88
CA ALA A 97 -5.77 8.40 -12.59
C ALA A 97 -7.06 9.22 -12.81
N PRO A 98 -7.38 10.20 -11.94
CA PRO A 98 -8.55 11.05 -12.13
C PRO A 98 -8.41 11.87 -13.42
N THR A 99 -9.09 11.45 -14.48
CA THR A 99 -9.01 12.02 -15.84
C THR A 99 -9.78 13.34 -16.01
N ASN A 100 -10.62 13.71 -15.05
CA ASN A 100 -11.57 14.83 -15.22
C ASN A 100 -11.12 16.16 -14.58
N VAL A 101 -9.90 16.24 -14.06
CA VAL A 101 -9.36 17.47 -13.47
C VAL A 101 -8.12 17.87 -14.26
N VAL A 102 -8.27 18.84 -15.17
CA VAL A 102 -7.12 19.48 -15.80
C VAL A 102 -6.39 20.27 -14.71
N PRO A 103 -5.13 19.94 -14.37
CA PRO A 103 -4.41 20.69 -13.36
C PRO A 103 -4.13 22.11 -13.89
N MET A 104 -4.66 23.14 -13.22
CA MET A 104 -4.35 24.55 -13.54
C MET A 104 -2.91 24.96 -13.18
N ARG A 105 -2.15 24.09 -12.51
CA ARG A 105 -0.75 24.30 -12.13
C ARG A 105 0.15 23.29 -12.84
N LYS A 106 1.33 23.74 -13.26
CA LYS A 106 2.41 22.88 -13.76
C LYS A 106 2.63 21.76 -12.75
N GLN A 107 2.39 20.52 -13.18
CA GLN A 107 2.55 19.35 -12.32
C GLN A 107 3.99 19.33 -11.79
N PRO A 108 4.19 19.23 -10.46
CA PRO A 108 5.53 19.11 -9.90
C PRO A 108 6.22 17.88 -10.50
N GLN A 109 7.50 18.02 -10.79
CA GLN A 109 8.32 17.08 -11.58
C GLN A 109 8.40 15.66 -10.97
N ASN A 110 7.94 15.46 -9.73
CA ASN A 110 7.99 14.16 -9.05
C ASN A 110 6.81 13.97 -8.08
N ASP A 111 5.61 13.69 -8.62
CA ASP A 111 4.38 13.45 -7.84
C ASP A 111 4.13 11.95 -7.53
N ARG A 112 5.10 11.08 -7.87
CA ARG A 112 4.97 9.62 -7.69
C ARG A 112 5.61 9.10 -6.42
N SER A 113 6.34 9.92 -5.67
CA SER A 113 6.89 9.52 -4.38
C SER A 113 6.46 10.46 -3.28
N ALA A 114 6.25 9.91 -2.10
CA ALA A 114 6.01 10.67 -0.89
C ALA A 114 6.97 10.18 0.19
N SER A 115 7.62 11.13 0.87
CA SER A 115 8.39 10.84 2.07
C SER A 115 7.78 11.53 3.28
N TRP A 116 7.86 10.86 4.42
CA TRP A 116 7.46 11.42 5.69
C TRP A 116 8.37 10.86 6.77
N HIS A 117 8.47 11.58 7.89
CA HIS A 117 9.26 11.12 9.02
C HIS A 117 8.40 10.94 10.26
N SER A 118 8.70 9.90 11.01
CA SER A 118 8.21 9.68 12.36
C SER A 118 9.33 10.00 13.35
N ARG A 119 9.00 10.67 14.46
CA ARG A 119 9.94 10.93 15.54
C ARG A 119 9.56 10.11 16.75
N THR A 120 10.57 9.69 17.49
CA THR A 120 10.41 9.07 18.81
C THR A 120 9.95 10.12 19.83
N THR A 121 9.22 9.68 20.85
CA THR A 121 8.65 10.59 21.87
C THR A 121 9.71 11.26 22.73
N TRP A 122 10.88 10.64 22.91
CA TRP A 122 12.01 11.21 23.67
C TRP A 122 12.86 12.20 22.86
N ALA A 123 12.72 12.22 21.54
CA ALA A 123 13.40 13.19 20.66
C ALA A 123 12.67 14.54 20.58
N GLY A 124 11.90 14.90 21.61
CA GLY A 124 11.24 16.20 21.75
C GLY A 124 12.25 17.36 21.72
N GLN A 125 11.80 18.56 21.34
CA GLN A 125 12.65 19.74 21.45
C GLN A 125 13.01 19.99 22.91
N ARG A 126 14.31 19.99 23.20
CA ARG A 126 14.84 20.62 24.41
C ARG A 126 14.82 22.13 24.25
#